data_AF-A0A0G0ZY45-F1
#
_entry.id   AF-A0A0G0ZY45-F1
#
_cell.length_a   1.000
_cell.length_b   1.000
_cell.length_c   1.000
_cell.angle_alpha   90.00
_cell.angle_beta   90.00
_cell.angle_gamma   90.00
#
_symmetry.space_group_name_H-M   'P 1'
#
loop_
_entity.id
_entity.type
_entity.pdbx_description
1 polymer ?
#
loop_
_entity_poly.entity_id
_entity_poly.type
_entity_poly.pdbx_seq_one_letter_code
_entity_poly.pdbx_strand_id
1 'polypeptide(L)' 'FFHSNELKGVSYEELRVGDKVSFEKAESEKGPNAVNVSRI' A
#
# COMPACT_ATOMS: atom_id res chain seq x y z
N PHE A 1 5.10 -6.38 0.52
CA PHE A 1 3.63 -6.57 0.42
C PHE A 1 2.94 -5.40 1.11
N PHE A 2 1.61 -5.29 1.07
CA PHE A 2 0.86 -4.32 1.88
C PHE A 2 -0.42 -4.97 2.41
N HIS A 3 -0.99 -4.41 3.46
CA HIS A 3 -2.30 -4.78 3.98
C HIS A 3 -3.32 -3.71 3.58
N SER A 4 -4.58 -4.08 3.35
CA SER A 4 -5.61 -3.16 2.85
C SER A 4 -5.90 -1.98 3.80
N ASN A 5 -5.66 -2.14 5.11
CA ASN A 5 -5.77 -1.08 6.11
C ASN A 5 -4.70 0.03 5.95
N GLU A 6 -3.63 -0.23 5.21
CA GLU A 6 -2.58 0.76 4.92
C GLU A 6 -2.95 1.70 3.78
N LEU A 7 -4.03 1.42 3.03
CA LEU A 7 -4.48 2.28 1.94
C LEU A 7 -5.08 3.59 2.49
N LYS A 8 -4.68 4.71 1.89
CA LYS A 8 -5.15 6.06 2.21
C LYS A 8 -5.79 6.69 0.98
N GLY A 9 -7.05 7.09 1.12
CA GLY A 9 -7.81 7.77 0.05
C GLY A 9 -8.17 6.89 -1.15
N VAL A 10 -7.98 5.58 -1.05
CA VAL A 10 -8.31 4.60 -2.09
C VAL A 10 -8.70 3.27 -1.44
N SER A 11 -9.71 2.58 -1.97
CA SER A 11 -10.03 1.21 -1.57
C SER A 11 -9.21 0.18 -2.35
N TYR A 12 -9.18 -1.06 -1.84
CA TYR A 12 -8.48 -2.14 -2.52
C TYR A 12 -9.13 -2.48 -3.88
N GLU A 13 -10.46 -2.43 -3.95
CA GLU A 13 -11.25 -2.74 -5.15
C GLU A 13 -11.05 -1.71 -6.27
N GLU A 14 -10.76 -0.46 -5.89
CA GLU A 14 -10.46 0.58 -6.85
C GLU A 14 -9.07 0.40 -7.46
N LEU A 15 -8.09 -0.14 -6.72
CA LEU A 15 -6.66 -0.23 -7.10
C LEU A 15 -6.45 -1.15 -8.29
N ARG A 16 -5.74 -0.66 -9.31
CA ARG A 16 -5.52 -1.37 -10.57
C ARG A 16 -4.04 -1.59 -10.85
N VAL A 17 -3.75 -2.65 -11.60
CA VAL A 17 -2.41 -2.89 -12.14
C VAL A 17 -2.02 -1.71 -13.03
N GLY A 18 -0.84 -1.13 -12.76
CA GLY A 18 -0.34 0.05 -13.47
C GLY A 18 -0.51 1.36 -12.68
N ASP A 19 -1.32 1.38 -11.62
CA ASP A 19 -1.40 2.53 -10.72
C ASP A 19 -0.02 2.81 -10.11
N LYS A 20 0.40 4.08 -10.15
CA LYS A 20 1.55 4.55 -9.37
C LYS A 20 1.07 4.84 -7.96
N VAL A 21 1.90 4.47 -6.99
CA VAL A 21 1.62 4.69 -5.57
C VAL A 21 2.84 5.25 -4.86
N SER A 22 2.61 6.07 -3.85
CA SER A 22 3.58 6.40 -2.82
C SER A 22 3.33 5.51 -1.61
N PHE A 23 4.42 5.15 -0.92
CA PHE A 23 4.36 4.38 0.31
C PHE A 23 5.65 4.58 1.10
N GLU A 24 5.61 4.23 2.38
CA GLU A 24 6.79 4.13 3.23
C GLU A 24 7.11 2.65 3.47
N LYS A 25 8.40 2.31 3.54
CA LYS A 25 8.85 0.94 3.85
C LYS A 25 8.92 0.75 5.36
N ALA A 26 8.32 -0.33 5.86
CA ALA A 26 8.44 -0.80 7.23
C ALA A 26 8.91 -2.27 7.29
N GLU A 27 9.33 -2.72 8.47
CA GLU A 27 9.69 -4.12 8.75
C GLU A 27 8.60 -4.76 9.61
N SER A 28 8.31 -6.04 9.36
CA SER A 28 7.33 -6.82 10.11
C SER A 28 7.80 -8.27 10.29
N GLU A 29 7.09 -9.05 11.11
CA GLU A 29 7.37 -10.48 11.29
C GLU A 29 7.27 -11.29 9.97
N LYS A 30 6.54 -10.78 8.97
CA LYS A 30 6.40 -11.39 7.64
C LYS A 30 7.37 -10.79 6.60
N GLY A 31 8.34 -10.00 7.06
CA GLY A 31 9.29 -9.26 6.23
C GLY A 31 8.80 -7.86 5.84
N PRO A 32 9.47 -7.21 4.88
CA PRO A 32 9.21 -5.83 4.53
C PRO A 32 7.80 -5.57 3.96
N ASN A 33 7.12 -4.57 4.50
CA ASN A 33 5.81 -4.13 4.05
C ASN A 33 5.78 -2.64 3.68
N ALA A 34 4.80 -2.28 2.87
CA ALA A 34 4.47 -0.90 2.55
C ALA A 34 3.36 -0.41 3.51
N VAL A 35 3.57 0.76 4.10
CA VAL A 35 2.61 1.47 4.96
C VAL A 35 2.29 2.84 4.34
N ASN A 36 1.19 3.47 4.78
CA ASN A 36 0.74 4.78 4.27
C ASN A 36 0.64 4.81 2.74
N VAL A 37 -0.01 3.81 2.15
CA VAL A 37 -0.08 3.61 0.70
C VAL A 37 -1.16 4.51 0.09
N SER A 38 -0.79 5.38 -0.85
CA SER A 38 -1.72 6.24 -1.59
C SER A 38 -1.38 6.26 -3.08
N ARG A 39 -2.40 6.42 -3.94
CA ARG A 39 -2.16 6.66 -5.38
C ARG A 39 -1.49 8.02 -5.59
N ILE A 40 -0.69 8.09 -6.66
CA ILE A 40 -0.07 9.32 -7.18
C ILE A 40 -0.81 9.76 -8.44
#